data_AF-A0A7S2DL69-F1
#
_entry.id   AF-A0A7S2DL69-F1
#
_cell.length_a   1.000
_cell.length_b   1.000
_cell.length_c   1.000
_cell.angle_alpha   90.00
_cell.angle_beta   90.00
_cell.angle_gamma   90.00
#
_symmetry.space_group_name_H-M   'P 1'
#
loop_
_entity.id
_entity.type
_entity.pdbx_description
1 polymer ?
#
loop_
_entity_poly.entity_id
_entity_poly.type
_entity_poly.pdbx_seq_one_letter_code
_entity_poly.pdbx_strand_id
1 'polypeptide(L)'
;GSVLGWSSPSKHFYISRRELLVALGRFQTPQKVAKGDSAADLDSACKRKMLAPARPLDELLSESPGEGAGEMDKKLLPRVLATFGRWLVETRERRQSTCDQHVVTLFKLFCKANRSLAALAEPSFAELIAGSEESRRCHNSMC
;
A
#
# COMPACT_ATOMS: atom_id res chain seq x y z
N GLY A 1 -35.63 2.54 3.57
CA GLY A 1 -36.13 1.32 2.89
C GLY A 1 -35.10 0.22 3.06
N SER A 2 -35.52 -0.99 3.46
CA SER A 2 -34.60 -2.14 3.55
C SER A 2 -34.46 -2.81 2.19
N VAL A 3 -33.23 -3.17 1.81
CA VAL A 3 -32.97 -3.97 0.60
C VAL A 3 -33.53 -5.38 0.80
N LEU A 4 -34.45 -5.81 -0.06
CA LEU A 4 -35.13 -7.11 0.04
C LEU A 4 -34.35 -8.29 -0.60
N GLY A 5 -33.29 -8.04 -1.35
CA GLY A 5 -32.46 -9.10 -1.94
C GLY A 5 -31.58 -8.62 -3.09
N TRP A 6 -30.68 -9.49 -3.55
CA TRP A 6 -29.79 -9.26 -4.68
C TRP A 6 -30.04 -10.32 -5.76
N SER A 7 -29.94 -9.95 -7.04
CA SER A 7 -30.03 -10.90 -8.16
C SER A 7 -28.81 -10.82 -9.06
N SER A 8 -28.37 -11.98 -9.56
CA SER A 8 -27.26 -12.10 -10.52
C SER A 8 -27.80 -12.13 -11.96
N PRO A 9 -27.02 -11.68 -12.98
CA PRO A 9 -27.34 -11.87 -14.39
C PRO A 9 -27.65 -13.32 -14.76
N SER A 10 -27.12 -14.28 -14.01
CA SER A 10 -27.38 -15.72 -14.15
C SER A 10 -28.72 -16.19 -13.54
N LYS A 11 -29.65 -15.28 -13.23
CA LYS A 11 -30.98 -15.54 -12.63
C LYS A 11 -30.98 -16.19 -11.23
N HIS A 12 -29.88 -16.05 -10.48
CA HIS A 12 -29.85 -16.48 -9.08
C HIS A 12 -30.31 -15.35 -8.17
N PHE A 13 -31.13 -15.67 -7.18
CA PHE A 13 -31.60 -14.73 -6.15
C PHE A 13 -30.94 -15.03 -4.81
N TYR A 14 -30.46 -13.99 -4.14
CA TYR A 14 -29.82 -14.06 -2.84
C TYR A 14 -30.62 -13.23 -1.86
N ILE A 15 -31.12 -13.88 -0.82
CA ILE A 15 -32.00 -13.27 0.18
C ILE A 15 -31.16 -12.65 1.30
N SER A 16 -29.94 -13.18 1.52
CA SER A 16 -29.00 -12.63 2.49
C SER A 16 -27.68 -12.21 1.85
N ARG A 17 -27.03 -11.19 2.45
CA ARG A 17 -25.70 -10.72 2.04
C ARG A 17 -24.66 -11.84 2.14
N ARG A 18 -24.83 -12.80 3.06
CA ARG A 18 -23.93 -13.93 3.25
C ARG A 18 -23.96 -14.88 2.05
N GLU A 19 -25.15 -15.24 1.57
CA GLU A 19 -25.32 -16.10 0.38
C GLU A 19 -24.67 -15.49 -0.86
N LEU A 20 -24.89 -14.18 -1.07
CA LEU A 20 -24.27 -13.45 -2.18
C LEU A 20 -22.74 -13.53 -2.12
N LEU A 21 -22.14 -13.34 -0.93
CA LEU A 21 -20.70 -13.36 -0.79
C LEU A 21 -20.08 -14.77 -0.92
N VAL A 22 -20.82 -15.81 -0.53
CA VAL A 22 -20.44 -17.22 -0.79
C VAL A 22 -20.47 -17.52 -2.29
N ALA A 23 -21.55 -17.13 -2.97
CA ALA A 23 -21.68 -17.36 -4.42
C ALA A 23 -20.64 -16.60 -5.25
N LEU A 24 -20.20 -15.42 -4.77
CA LEU A 24 -19.13 -14.65 -5.40
C LEU A 24 -17.72 -15.20 -5.09
N GLY A 25 -17.60 -16.31 -4.37
CA GLY A 25 -16.30 -16.91 -3.99
C GLY A 25 -15.49 -16.05 -3.01
N ARG A 26 -16.13 -15.06 -2.37
CA ARG A 26 -15.47 -14.06 -1.49
C ARG A 26 -15.52 -14.41 0.00
N PHE A 27 -16.07 -15.58 0.34
CA PHE A 27 -16.00 -16.14 1.69
C PHE A 27 -15.10 -17.37 1.68
N GLN A 28 -13.81 -17.18 1.98
CA GLN A 28 -13.07 -18.26 2.63
C GLN A 28 -13.56 -18.30 4.07
N THR A 29 -14.33 -19.33 4.43
CA THR A 29 -14.55 -19.65 5.84
C THR A 29 -13.19 -19.92 6.50
N PRO A 30 -12.90 -19.38 7.69
CA PRO A 30 -11.67 -19.70 8.39
C PRO A 30 -11.69 -21.20 8.70
N GLN A 31 -10.89 -21.97 7.96
CA GLN A 31 -10.61 -23.35 8.33
C GLN A 31 -9.76 -23.32 9.59
N LYS A 32 -10.35 -23.75 10.69
CA LYS A 32 -9.67 -24.06 11.94
C LYS A 32 -8.93 -25.39 11.72
N VAL A 33 -7.71 -25.34 11.18
CA VAL A 33 -6.84 -26.52 11.01
C VAL A 33 -5.76 -26.52 12.08
N ALA A 34 -5.55 -27.71 12.62
CA ALA A 34 -4.92 -28.01 13.87
C ALA A 34 -3.42 -27.68 13.95
N LYS A 35 -3.01 -27.48 15.20
CA LYS A 35 -1.67 -27.38 15.75
C LYS A 35 -0.80 -28.54 15.22
N GLY A 36 0.19 -28.22 14.39
CA GLY A 36 1.26 -29.12 13.98
C GLY A 36 2.58 -28.51 14.41
N ASP A 37 3.26 -29.18 15.34
CA ASP A 37 4.62 -28.87 15.77
C ASP A 37 5.57 -28.92 14.57
N SER A 38 6.19 -27.78 14.25
CA SER A 38 7.39 -27.75 13.43
C SER A 38 8.32 -26.69 13.97
N ALA A 39 9.23 -27.16 14.83
CA ALA A 39 10.43 -26.46 15.19
C ALA A 39 11.30 -26.30 13.94
N ALA A 40 11.16 -25.16 13.27
CA ALA A 40 12.15 -24.65 12.34
C ALA A 40 12.46 -23.22 12.78
N ASP A 41 13.49 -23.17 13.62
CA ASP A 41 14.25 -22.01 14.05
C ASP A 41 14.72 -21.23 12.82
N LEU A 42 13.90 -20.27 12.39
CA LEU A 42 14.32 -19.18 11.53
C LEU A 42 14.16 -17.91 12.35
N ASP A 43 15.05 -17.77 13.34
CA ASP A 43 15.48 -16.48 13.87
C ASP A 43 16.07 -15.68 12.70
N SER A 44 15.18 -15.18 11.84
CA SER A 44 15.49 -14.27 10.76
C SER A 44 15.83 -12.97 11.45
N ALA A 45 17.12 -12.87 11.76
CA ALA A 45 17.75 -11.80 12.46
C ALA A 45 17.14 -10.46 12.03
N CYS A 46 16.21 -9.97 12.86
CA CYS A 46 16.01 -8.55 13.07
C CYS A 46 17.35 -8.05 13.64
N LYS A 47 18.36 -7.93 12.77
CA LYS A 47 19.49 -7.05 12.97
C LYS A 47 18.86 -5.67 13.06
N ARG A 48 18.45 -5.32 14.28
CA ARG A 48 18.26 -3.96 14.75
C ARG A 48 19.62 -3.32 14.59
N LYS A 49 20.00 -2.96 13.35
CA LYS A 49 20.95 -1.88 13.13
C LYS A 49 20.43 -0.79 14.03
N MET A 50 21.20 -0.38 15.04
CA MET A 50 20.85 0.70 15.94
C MET A 50 20.45 1.87 15.05
N LEU A 51 19.13 2.04 14.87
CA LEU A 51 18.60 3.00 13.94
C LEU A 51 18.94 4.34 14.57
N ALA A 52 19.74 5.12 13.85
CA ALA A 52 19.89 6.53 14.11
C ALA A 52 18.50 7.13 14.41
N PRO A 53 18.44 8.15 15.28
CA PRO A 53 17.19 8.81 15.61
C PRO A 53 16.45 9.14 14.30
N ALA A 54 15.18 8.78 14.28
CA ALA A 54 14.31 9.07 13.16
C ALA A 54 14.39 10.56 12.87
N ARG A 55 14.61 10.90 11.62
CA ARG A 55 14.48 12.28 11.17
C ARG A 55 13.11 12.44 10.52
N PRO A 56 12.48 13.62 10.66
CA PRO A 56 11.26 13.93 9.94
C PRO A 56 11.52 13.86 8.43
N LEU A 57 10.52 13.40 7.66
CA LEU A 57 10.67 13.24 6.22
C LEU A 57 11.06 14.55 5.53
N ASP A 58 10.54 15.70 6.00
CA ASP A 58 10.83 17.00 5.38
C ASP A 58 12.33 17.39 5.49
N GLU A 59 13.03 17.00 6.56
CA GLU A 59 14.48 17.20 6.68
C GLU A 59 15.25 16.29 5.70
N LEU A 60 14.88 15.00 5.65
CA LEU A 60 15.53 14.03 4.77
C LEU A 60 15.37 14.40 3.29
N LEU A 61 14.22 14.92 2.90
CA LEU A 61 13.94 15.38 1.54
C LEU A 61 14.78 16.61 1.15
N SER A 62 15.17 17.43 2.13
CA SER A 62 15.97 18.65 1.93
C SER A 62 17.47 18.37 1.81
N GLU A 63 17.98 17.33 2.47
CA GLU A 63 19.42 17.01 2.49
C GLU A 63 19.91 16.29 1.24
N SER A 64 19.06 15.51 0.57
CA SER A 64 19.53 14.69 -0.55
C SER A 64 19.56 15.48 -1.87
N PRO A 65 20.71 15.57 -2.57
CA PRO A 65 20.80 16.23 -3.86
C PRO A 65 20.07 15.37 -4.90
N GLY A 66 18.85 15.78 -5.26
CA GLY A 66 18.06 15.16 -6.31
C GLY A 66 17.85 16.12 -7.47
N GLU A 67 17.82 15.59 -8.68
CA GLU A 67 17.38 16.36 -9.84
C GLU A 67 15.93 16.81 -9.63
N GLY A 68 15.69 18.12 -9.76
CA GLY A 68 14.37 18.71 -9.52
C GLY A 68 13.34 18.23 -10.56
N ALA A 69 12.06 18.21 -10.16
CA ALA A 69 10.98 17.83 -11.06
C ALA A 69 10.87 18.79 -12.27
N GLY A 70 11.21 18.29 -13.46
CA GLY A 70 11.11 19.04 -14.70
C GLY A 70 9.66 19.19 -15.20
N GLU A 71 9.47 19.97 -16.27
CA GLU A 71 8.15 20.12 -16.88
C GLU A 71 7.61 18.78 -17.43
N MET A 72 8.51 17.92 -17.91
CA MET A 72 8.17 16.57 -18.38
C MET A 72 7.67 15.67 -17.26
N ASP A 73 8.30 15.71 -16.09
CA ASP A 73 7.83 14.94 -14.92
C ASP A 73 6.40 15.32 -14.54
N LYS A 74 6.10 16.63 -14.56
CA LYS A 74 4.76 17.14 -14.26
C LYS A 74 3.72 16.69 -15.29
N LYS A 75 4.08 16.63 -16.57
CA LYS A 75 3.19 16.11 -17.64
C LYS A 75 3.00 14.60 -17.54
N LEU A 76 4.01 13.86 -17.11
CA LEU A 76 3.95 12.40 -16.97
C LEU A 76 3.26 11.95 -15.67
N LEU A 77 3.27 12.78 -14.63
CA LEU A 77 2.73 12.45 -13.30
C LEU A 77 1.30 11.89 -13.33
N PRO A 78 0.31 12.47 -14.04
CA PRO A 78 -1.05 11.90 -14.09
C PRO A 78 -1.07 10.48 -14.65
N ARG A 79 -0.25 10.20 -15.67
CA ARG A 79 -0.14 8.87 -16.29
C ARG A 79 0.50 7.86 -15.35
N VAL A 80 1.54 8.28 -14.61
CA VAL A 80 2.18 7.46 -13.59
C VAL A 80 1.19 7.12 -12.47
N LEU A 81 0.46 8.10 -11.95
CA LEU A 81 -0.54 7.89 -10.89
C LEU A 81 -1.67 6.96 -11.34
N ALA A 82 -2.17 7.12 -12.57
CA ALA A 82 -3.20 6.24 -13.12
C ALA A 82 -2.71 4.80 -13.30
N THR A 83 -1.48 4.64 -13.80
CA THR A 83 -0.85 3.32 -13.99
C THR A 83 -0.59 2.64 -12.65
N PHE A 84 -0.07 3.37 -11.68
CA PHE A 84 0.16 2.89 -10.32
C PHE A 84 -1.15 2.50 -9.61
N GLY A 85 -2.19 3.32 -9.75
CA GLY A 85 -3.52 3.02 -9.21
C GLY A 85 -4.10 1.73 -9.79
N ARG A 86 -4.02 1.55 -11.11
CA ARG A 86 -4.44 0.31 -11.78
C ARG A 86 -3.65 -0.90 -11.29
N TRP A 87 -2.33 -0.78 -11.27
CA TRP A 87 -1.45 -1.85 -10.78
C TRP A 87 -1.76 -2.25 -9.33
N LEU A 88 -2.07 -1.29 -8.45
CA LEU A 88 -2.45 -1.59 -7.07
C LEU A 88 -3.75 -2.40 -6.97
N VAL A 89 -4.73 -2.11 -7.82
CA VAL A 89 -6.02 -2.83 -7.86
C VAL A 89 -5.83 -4.25 -8.41
N GLU A 90 -4.97 -4.41 -9.41
CA GLU A 90 -4.71 -5.71 -10.05
C GLU A 90 -3.82 -6.62 -9.19
N THR A 91 -2.82 -6.05 -8.50
CA THR A 91 -1.76 -6.84 -7.84
C THR A 91 -2.05 -7.09 -6.35
N ARG A 92 -2.96 -6.32 -5.74
CA ARG A 92 -3.26 -6.45 -4.31
C ARG A 92 -4.75 -6.67 -4.11
N GLU A 93 -5.09 -7.66 -3.29
CA GLU A 93 -6.45 -7.83 -2.74
C GLU A 93 -6.77 -6.75 -1.69
N ARG A 94 -6.57 -5.47 -2.03
CA ARG A 94 -6.85 -4.32 -1.17
C ARG A 94 -8.16 -3.66 -1.58
N ARG A 95 -8.79 -2.98 -0.61
CA ARG A 95 -9.98 -2.17 -0.87
C ARG A 95 -9.59 -0.96 -1.73
N GLN A 96 -10.49 -0.55 -2.63
CA GLN A 96 -10.29 0.61 -3.51
C GLN A 96 -9.85 1.86 -2.74
N SER A 97 -10.49 2.14 -1.59
CA SER A 97 -10.14 3.29 -0.74
C SER A 97 -8.68 3.28 -0.29
N THR A 98 -8.10 2.09 -0.04
CA THR A 98 -6.69 1.94 0.34
C THR A 98 -5.78 2.20 -0.87
N CYS A 99 -6.18 1.72 -2.05
CA CYS A 99 -5.45 2.01 -3.30
C CYS A 99 -5.44 3.50 -3.60
N ASP A 100 -6.58 4.18 -3.50
CA ASP A 100 -6.70 5.63 -3.70
C ASP A 100 -5.82 6.40 -2.71
N GLN A 101 -5.80 5.98 -1.44
CA GLN A 101 -4.94 6.59 -0.43
C GLN A 101 -3.46 6.44 -0.76
N HIS A 102 -3.02 5.29 -1.31
CA HIS A 102 -1.64 5.14 -1.78
C HIS A 102 -1.31 6.06 -2.96
N VAL A 103 -2.23 6.20 -3.93
CA VAL A 103 -2.03 7.11 -5.07
C VAL A 103 -1.89 8.56 -4.59
N VAL A 104 -2.77 9.00 -3.68
CA VAL A 104 -2.71 10.34 -3.06
C VAL A 104 -1.41 10.51 -2.27
N THR A 105 -0.93 9.47 -1.59
CA THR A 105 0.32 9.51 -0.83
C THR A 105 1.52 9.71 -1.76
N LEU A 106 1.58 8.96 -2.87
CA LEU A 106 2.62 9.12 -3.89
C LEU A 106 2.60 10.52 -4.51
N PHE A 107 1.42 11.06 -4.81
CA PHE A 107 1.28 12.43 -5.31
C PHE A 107 1.81 13.47 -4.32
N LYS A 108 1.40 13.38 -3.04
CA LYS A 108 1.88 14.29 -1.99
C LYS A 108 3.39 14.22 -1.83
N LEU A 109 3.95 13.02 -1.89
CA LEU A 109 5.38 12.79 -1.81
C LEU A 109 6.13 13.43 -2.99
N PHE A 110 5.61 13.29 -4.21
CA PHE A 110 6.16 13.98 -5.38
C PHE A 110 6.17 15.50 -5.20
N CYS A 111 5.05 16.09 -4.74
CA CYS A 111 4.94 17.52 -4.51
C CYS A 111 5.87 18.02 -3.41
N LYS A 112 6.02 17.25 -2.32
CA LYS A 112 6.90 17.60 -1.20
C LYS A 112 8.38 17.49 -1.54
N ALA A 113 8.77 16.38 -2.18
CA ALA A 113 10.16 16.13 -2.53
C ALA A 113 10.64 17.05 -3.65
N ASN A 114 9.74 17.45 -4.56
CA ASN A 114 10.04 18.24 -5.75
C ASN A 114 11.18 17.65 -6.61
N ARG A 115 11.21 16.31 -6.70
CA ARG A 115 12.22 15.55 -7.44
C ARG A 115 11.65 14.96 -8.72
N SER A 116 12.53 14.70 -9.70
CA SER A 116 12.16 13.98 -10.91
C SER A 116 11.56 12.61 -10.59
N LEU A 117 10.69 12.11 -11.48
CA LEU A 117 10.07 10.80 -11.30
C LEU A 117 11.12 9.68 -11.26
N ALA A 118 12.23 9.85 -12.00
CA ALA A 118 13.36 8.93 -11.96
C ALA A 118 14.02 8.90 -10.58
N ALA A 119 14.30 10.07 -9.98
CA ALA A 119 14.89 10.16 -8.66
C ALA A 119 14.00 9.56 -7.55
N LEU A 120 12.66 9.60 -7.72
CA LEU A 120 11.73 8.94 -6.79
C LEU A 120 11.70 7.41 -6.95
N ALA A 121 12.08 6.89 -8.11
CA ALA A 121 12.14 5.46 -8.39
C ALA A 121 13.47 4.82 -7.93
N GLU A 122 14.47 5.64 -7.60
CA GLU A 122 15.76 5.16 -7.11
C GLU A 122 15.63 4.40 -5.78
N PRO A 123 16.33 3.26 -5.61
CA PRO A 123 16.30 2.50 -4.36
C PRO A 123 16.74 3.32 -3.15
N SER A 124 17.70 4.23 -3.34
CA SER A 124 18.20 5.13 -2.29
C SER A 124 17.10 6.02 -1.72
N PHE A 125 16.14 6.43 -2.54
CA PHE A 125 15.01 7.23 -2.10
C PHE A 125 14.00 6.41 -1.29
N ALA A 126 13.79 5.15 -1.67
CA ALA A 126 12.95 4.23 -0.90
C ALA A 126 13.54 3.94 0.49
N GLU A 127 14.86 3.75 0.58
CA GLU A 127 15.58 3.58 1.85
C GLU A 127 15.47 4.82 2.75
N LEU A 128 15.59 6.01 2.16
CA LEU A 128 15.42 7.29 2.85
C LEU A 128 14.02 7.42 3.46
N ILE A 129 12.97 7.08 2.70
CA ILE A 129 11.59 7.08 3.22
C ILE A 129 11.42 6.03 4.32
N ALA A 130 11.97 4.82 4.13
CA ALA A 130 11.86 3.75 5.12
C ALA A 130 12.45 4.15 6.49
N GLY A 131 13.52 4.97 6.49
CA GLY A 131 14.17 5.50 7.69
C GLY A 131 13.44 6.65 8.39
N SER A 132 12.46 7.27 7.73
CA SER A 132 11.72 8.43 8.24
C SER A 132 10.89 8.13 9.50
N GLU A 133 10.62 9.18 10.27
CA GLU A 133 9.67 9.13 11.40
C GLU A 133 8.29 8.63 10.97
N GLU A 134 7.79 9.11 9.84
CA GLU A 134 6.47 8.81 9.31
C GLU A 134 6.33 7.33 8.97
N SER A 135 7.37 6.73 8.39
CA SER A 135 7.45 5.29 8.16
C SER A 135 7.39 4.52 9.48
N ARG A 136 8.16 4.94 10.50
CA ARG A 136 8.15 4.33 11.83
C ARG A 136 6.80 4.45 12.53
N ARG A 137 6.14 5.62 12.47
CA ARG A 137 4.82 5.83 13.08
C ARG A 137 3.76 4.91 12.48
N CYS A 138 3.77 4.72 11.17
CA CYS A 138 2.87 3.79 10.49
C CYS A 138 3.08 2.34 10.96
N HIS A 139 4.33 1.91 11.14
CA HIS A 139 4.66 0.54 11.55
C HIS A 139 4.50 0.28 13.06
N ASN A 140 4.84 1.26 13.91
CA ASN A 140 4.73 1.13 15.37
C ASN A 140 3.29 1.23 15.88
N SER A 141 2.34 1.72 15.06
CA SER A 141 0.91 1.74 15.43
C SER A 141 0.24 0.35 15.44
N MET A 142 0.98 -0.71 15.10
CA MET A 142 0.50 -2.10 15.13
C MET A 142 0.99 -2.92 16.34
N CYS A 143 1.51 -2.27 17.39
CA CYS A 143 1.87 -2.92 18.66
C CYS A 143 0.98 -2.45 19.80
#